data_AF-A0A7Y9ZJ69-F1
#
_entry.id   AF-A0A7Y9ZJ69-F1
#
_cell.length_a   1.000
_cell.length_b   1.000
_cell.length_c   1.000
_cell.angle_alpha   90.00
_cell.angle_beta   90.00
_cell.angle_gamma   90.00
#
_symmetry.space_group_name_H-M   'P 1'
#
loop_
_entity.id
_entity.type
_entity.pdbx_description
1 polymer ?
#
loop_
_entity_poly.entity_id
_entity_poly.type
_entity_poly.pdbx_seq_one_letter_code
_entity_poly.pdbx_strand_id
1 'polypeptide(L)' 'MGVRVGRAARNELDELRARVEGIEASIAELRRHHLRLAELTDLVQELLVPLASRDEDRVNAAIDKFQQGM' A
#
# COMPACT_ATOMS: atom_id res chain seq x y z
N MET A 1 -33.26 23.45 26.03
CA MET A 1 -32.74 22.07 25.84
C MET A 1 -32.23 21.80 24.41
N GLY A 2 -32.82 22.38 23.35
CA GLY A 2 -32.45 22.08 21.95
C GLY A 2 -31.03 22.47 21.48
N VAL A 3 -30.44 23.55 22.01
CA VAL A 3 -29.08 23.99 21.61
C VAL A 3 -27.98 23.00 22.04
N ARG A 4 -28.17 22.30 23.18
CA ARG A 4 -27.23 21.29 23.66
C ARG A 4 -27.26 20.02 22.82
N VAL A 5 -28.45 19.58 22.42
CA VAL A 5 -28.63 18.40 21.53
C VAL A 5 -28.04 18.66 20.15
N GLY A 6 -28.29 19.85 19.57
CA GLY A 6 -27.71 20.22 18.27
C GLY A 6 -26.20 20.47 18.28
N ARG A 7 -25.57 20.61 19.45
CA ARG A 7 -24.10 20.66 19.58
C ARG A 7 -23.51 19.25 19.68
N ALA A 8 -24.13 18.36 20.46
CA ALA A 8 -23.69 16.97 20.57
C ALA A 8 -23.70 16.26 19.21
N ALA A 9 -24.78 16.39 18.44
CA ALA A 9 -24.87 15.79 17.11
C ALA A 9 -23.84 16.34 16.11
N ARG A 10 -23.45 17.62 16.24
CA ARG A 10 -22.37 18.20 15.42
C ARG A 10 -21.01 17.64 15.80
N ASN A 11 -20.75 17.51 17.10
CA ASN A 11 -19.50 16.92 17.58
C ASN A 11 -19.37 15.46 17.13
N GLU A 12 -20.44 14.66 17.20
CA GLU A 12 -20.45 13.27 16.70
C GLU A 12 -20.21 13.20 15.19
N LEU A 13 -20.79 14.13 14.43
CA LEU A 13 -20.56 14.21 12.98
C LEU A 13 -19.10 14.57 12.65
N ASP A 14 -18.52 15.51 13.38
CA ASP A 14 -17.13 15.92 13.18
C ASP A 14 -16.14 14.80 13.58
N GLU A 15 -16.43 14.06 14.66
CA GLU A 15 -15.67 12.87 15.04
C GLU A 15 -15.75 11.78 13.96
N LEU A 16 -16.95 11.54 13.42
CA LEU A 16 -17.13 10.56 12.35
C LEU A 16 -16.37 10.97 11.08
N ARG A 17 -16.39 12.25 10.72
CA ARG A 17 -15.63 12.78 9.57
C ARG A 17 -14.14 12.59 9.75
N ALA A 18 -13.59 12.95 10.91
CA ALA A 18 -12.18 12.75 11.21
C ALA A 18 -11.79 11.26 11.16
N ARG A 19 -12.67 10.38 11.64
CA ARG A 19 -12.45 8.94 11.58
C ARG A 19 -12.48 8.40 10.15
N VAL A 20 -13.41 8.87 9.31
CA VAL A 20 -13.47 8.49 7.89
C VAL A 20 -12.21 8.95 7.16
N GLU A 21 -11.78 10.19 7.37
CA GLU A 21 -10.55 10.72 6.78
C GLU A 21 -9.31 9.89 7.17
N GLY A 22 -9.20 9.50 8.44
CA GLY A 22 -8.13 8.61 8.90
C GLY A 22 -8.17 7.22 8.24
N ILE A 23 -9.36 6.66 8.05
CA ILE A 23 -9.55 5.37 7.36
C ILE A 23 -9.18 5.50 5.88
N GLU A 24 -9.60 6.57 5.21
CA GLU A 24 -9.28 6.82 3.80
C GLU A 24 -7.76 6.97 3.60
N ALA A 25 -7.08 7.70 4.48
CA ALA A 25 -5.63 7.80 4.47
C ALA A 25 -4.94 6.42 4.65
N SER A 26 -5.44 5.62 5.59
CA SER A 26 -4.92 4.27 5.85
C SER A 26 -5.13 3.33 4.65
N ILE A 27 -6.29 3.41 3.98
CA ILE A 27 -6.58 2.63 2.76
C ILE A 27 -5.67 3.06 1.61
N ALA A 28 -5.45 4.37 1.45
CA ALA A 28 -4.55 4.87 0.42
C ALA A 28 -3.12 4.35 0.62
N GLU A 29 -2.65 4.31 1.86
CA GLU A 29 -1.36 3.73 2.21
C GLU A 29 -1.32 2.22 1.94
N LEU A 30 -2.33 1.47 2.39
CA LEU A 30 -2.42 0.03 2.16
C LEU A 30 -2.39 -0.31 0.66
N ARG A 31 -3.08 0.47 -0.17
CA ARG A 31 -3.06 0.31 -1.63
C ARG A 31 -1.67 0.52 -2.22
N ARG A 32 -0.92 1.53 -1.77
CA ARG A 32 0.48 1.73 -2.19
C ARG A 32 1.36 0.54 -1.81
N HIS A 33 1.16 -0.01 -0.61
CA HIS A 33 1.92 -1.17 -0.14
C HIS A 33 1.59 -2.43 -0.95
N HIS A 34 0.31 -2.66 -1.27
CA HIS A 34 -0.10 -3.79 -2.10
C HIS A 34 0.46 -3.73 -3.51
N LEU A 35 0.55 -2.54 -4.13
CA LEU A 35 1.20 -2.39 -5.44
C LEU A 35 2.68 -2.79 -5.36
N ARG A 36 3.40 -2.30 -4.36
CA ARG A 36 4.81 -2.65 -4.17
C ARG A 36 5.03 -4.13 -3.85
N LEU A 37 4.09 -4.74 -3.12
CA LEU A 37 4.12 -6.18 -2.85
C LEU A 37 3.89 -6.99 -4.13
N ALA A 38 2.99 -6.54 -5.00
CA ALA A 38 2.76 -7.18 -6.29
C ALA A 38 4.03 -7.12 -7.16
N GLU A 39 4.67 -5.95 -7.27
CA GLU A 39 5.94 -5.78 -8.00
C GLU A 39 7.05 -6.70 -7.47
N LEU A 40 7.17 -6.80 -6.14
CA LEU A 40 8.14 -7.71 -5.53
C LEU A 40 7.81 -9.18 -5.84
N THR A 41 6.53 -9.54 -5.85
CA THR A 41 6.09 -10.91 -6.15
C THR A 41 6.36 -11.25 -7.62
N ASP A 42 6.20 -10.29 -8.53
CA ASP A 42 6.56 -10.45 -9.95
C ASP A 42 8.07 -10.64 -10.13
N LEU A 43 8.89 -9.87 -9.41
CA LEU A 43 10.35 -10.09 -9.39
C LEU A 43 10.71 -11.49 -8.91
N VAL A 44 10.12 -11.94 -7.80
CA VAL A 44 10.37 -13.29 -7.28
C VAL A 44 10.01 -14.35 -8.32
N GLN A 45 8.89 -14.20 -9.03
CA GLN A 45 8.51 -15.10 -10.13
C GLN A 45 9.53 -15.08 -11.28
N GLU A 46 10.00 -13.89 -11.69
CA GLU A 46 11.01 -13.74 -12.74
C GLU A 46 12.33 -14.43 -12.36
N LEU A 47 12.68 -14.43 -11.07
CA LEU A 47 13.90 -15.04 -10.53
C LEU A 47 13.85 -16.57 -10.39
N LEU A 48 12.67 -17.19 -10.35
CA LEU A 48 12.56 -18.66 -10.16
C LEU A 48 13.28 -19.46 -11.26
N VAL A 49 13.19 -19.00 -12.51
CA VAL A 49 13.82 -19.65 -13.66
C VAL A 49 15.36 -19.55 -13.62
N PRO A 50 15.97 -18.35 -13.56
CA PRO A 50 17.43 -18.24 -13.57
C PRO A 50 18.08 -18.85 -12.31
N LEU A 51 17.42 -18.80 -11.15
CA LEU A 51 17.90 -19.49 -9.94
C LEU A 51 17.94 -21.01 -10.12
N ALA A 52 16.90 -21.60 -10.73
CA ALA A 52 16.89 -23.02 -11.05
C ALA A 52 17.98 -23.40 -12.08
N SER A 53 18.30 -22.49 -12.99
CA SER A 53 19.34 -22.66 -14.01
C SER A 53 20.75 -22.26 -13.54
N ARG A 54 20.91 -21.74 -12.31
CA ARG A 54 22.17 -21.17 -11.77
C ARG A 54 22.77 -20.06 -12.67
N ASP A 55 21.91 -19.27 -13.28
CA ASP A 55 22.30 -18.18 -14.17
C ASP A 55 22.39 -16.87 -13.36
N GLU A 56 23.58 -16.58 -12.84
CA GLU A 56 23.83 -15.41 -11.98
C GLU A 56 23.67 -14.08 -12.74
N ASP A 57 24.01 -14.03 -14.03
CA ASP A 57 23.89 -12.82 -14.84
C ASP A 57 22.42 -12.41 -15.00
N ARG A 58 21.53 -13.37 -15.26
CA ARG A 58 20.09 -13.11 -15.36
C ARG A 58 19.44 -12.77 -14.03
N VAL A 59 19.95 -13.31 -12.92
CA VAL A 59 19.51 -12.92 -11.57
C VAL A 59 19.84 -11.44 -11.31
N ASN A 60 21.09 -11.04 -11.55
CA ASN A 60 21.53 -9.66 -11.33
C ASN A 60 20.73 -8.68 -12.21
N ALA A 61 20.51 -9.01 -13.48
CA ALA A 61 19.72 -8.17 -14.39
C ALA A 61 18.26 -7.97 -13.93
N ALA A 62 17.62 -9.01 -13.39
CA ALA A 62 16.25 -8.91 -12.87
C ALA A 62 16.18 -8.02 -11.61
N ILE A 63 17.17 -8.13 -10.72
CA ILE A 63 17.28 -7.29 -9.52
C ILE A 63 17.52 -5.82 -9.91
N ASP A 64 18.43 -5.56 -10.84
CA ASP A 64 18.74 -4.20 -11.30
C ASP A 64 17.50 -3.52 -11.93
N LYS A 65 16.73 -4.26 -12.72
CA LYS A 65 15.48 -3.78 -13.32
C LYS A 65 14.45 -3.37 -12.25
N PHE A 66 14.33 -4.14 -11.17
CA PHE A 66 13.45 -3.78 -10.05
C PHE A 66 13.95 -2.53 -9.31
N GLN A 67 15.26 -2.39 -9.10
CA GLN A 67 15.84 -1.21 -8.45
C GLN A 67 15.68 0.07 -9.27
N GLN A 68 15.73 -0.02 -10.60
CA GLN A 68 15.51 1.11 -11.51
C GLN A 68 14.04 1.52 -11.66
N GLY A 69 13.10 0.64 -11.29
CA GLY A 69 11.67 0.92 -11.26
C GLY A 69 11.18 1.60 -9.96
N MET A 70 12.05 1.70 -8.95
CA MET A 70 11.84 2.50 -7.73
C MET A 70 12.29 3.95 -7.92
#